data_AF-A0A554K8M5-F1
#
_entry.id   AF-A0A554K8M5-F1
#
_cell.length_a   1.000
_cell.length_b   1.000
_cell.length_c   1.000
_cell.angle_alpha   90.00
_cell.angle_beta   90.00
_cell.angle_gamma   90.00
#
_symmetry.space_group_name_H-M   'P 1'
#
loop_
_entity.id
_entity.type
_entity.pdbx_description
1 polymer ?
#
loop_
_entity_poly.entity_id
_entity_poly.type
_entity_poly.pdbx_seq_one_letter_code
_entity_poly.pdbx_strand_id
1 'polypeptide(L)'
;MGAFSVRKESESMREMLERTAQNKGVILKFSMNIRIFSRRASARPRNLFIPLFQNTSLPTEEFFSLLDAETKKTLAEFAKKEFHGEEGEVKSLWRSGAMPERIVLFGLGEKEKWNERKTPLIPRRMVQYAKREKISEFTTPLLILKSHFNMREYARIFAENAIMAGFEYNAYKKPPEEGWPQVKSISLAVRDKDARDAEAGIKEGVIIGEEVNRCRTLANTPGSDMTPKVLADEARKVGREIRIKVKILDEPEIKRLGMGGVLGVARGSDEKPKFIILEYHAGPKSPAPSGRGSPSNAGRQKPLVLVGKGVTFDTGGLNLKPDQHIYEMHMDMSGGAAVIHGIAAIARLKLPINVVGLIPAVENMPSGSSYRPGDLLKSMSGKVIEVLNTDAEGRVILSDALTYALRYKPGLIVDFATLTGAAHVALGSYMSAVFTNREELIESLVAVGKQSGDYVWPLPLWDEYLADIKGTFGDLANIGQKDRYGGAIHGAKFLEQFVENAPWAHVDIAPRMTAHDQEFLAKGAAGTGVRYIVELAKEYQELVSRL
;
A
#
# COMPACT_ATOMS: atom_id res chain seq x y z
N MET A 1 38.44 53.62 -22.31
CA MET A 1 38.42 52.50 -21.35
C MET A 1 36.98 52.24 -20.96
N GLY A 2 36.51 51.00 -21.04
CA GLY A 2 35.16 50.63 -20.60
C GLY A 2 34.43 49.68 -21.56
N ALA A 3 34.97 48.46 -21.72
CA ALA A 3 34.27 47.37 -22.40
C ALA A 3 33.20 46.80 -21.47
N PHE A 4 31.91 46.93 -21.85
CA PHE A 4 30.84 46.13 -21.25
C PHE A 4 30.75 44.81 -22.01
N SER A 5 31.33 43.75 -21.46
CA SER A 5 31.13 42.39 -21.97
C SER A 5 29.85 41.82 -21.38
N VAL A 6 28.84 41.60 -22.24
CA VAL A 6 27.69 40.76 -21.92
C VAL A 6 28.16 39.30 -22.00
N ARG A 7 28.52 38.70 -20.86
CA ARG A 7 28.63 37.23 -20.76
C ARG A 7 27.22 36.67 -20.64
N LYS A 8 26.70 36.12 -21.74
CA LYS A 8 25.66 35.08 -21.68
C LYS A 8 26.31 33.83 -21.10
N GLU A 9 26.10 33.54 -19.83
CA GLU A 9 26.33 32.21 -19.31
C GLU A 9 25.30 31.27 -19.96
N SER A 10 25.78 30.37 -20.80
CA SER A 10 24.98 29.29 -21.36
C SER A 10 24.70 28.28 -20.25
N GLU A 11 23.52 28.38 -19.63
CA GLU A 11 22.98 27.34 -18.75
C GLU A 11 22.98 26.02 -19.53
N SER A 12 23.61 24.98 -18.97
CA SER A 12 23.77 23.73 -19.71
C SER A 12 22.39 23.10 -19.92
N MET A 13 22.16 22.45 -21.05
CA MET A 13 20.91 21.73 -21.31
C MET A 13 20.59 20.69 -20.23
N ARG A 14 21.61 20.25 -19.47
CA ARG A 14 21.50 19.38 -18.30
C ARG A 14 20.88 20.08 -17.09
N GLU A 15 21.28 21.31 -16.77
CA GLU A 15 20.68 22.12 -15.71
C GLU A 15 19.25 22.56 -16.04
N MET A 16 18.98 22.85 -17.33
CA MET A 16 17.61 23.15 -17.78
C MET A 16 16.70 21.92 -17.68
N LEU A 17 17.23 20.71 -17.95
CA LEU A 17 16.52 19.44 -17.76
C LEU A 17 16.31 19.11 -16.27
N GLU A 18 17.27 19.43 -15.40
CA GLU A 18 17.14 19.24 -13.94
C GLU A 18 16.14 20.21 -13.30
N ARG A 19 16.10 21.47 -13.73
CA ARG A 19 15.06 22.45 -13.33
C ARG A 19 13.67 22.08 -13.85
N THR A 20 13.58 21.54 -15.06
CA THR A 20 12.30 21.06 -15.61
C THR A 20 11.83 19.79 -14.89
N ALA A 21 12.75 18.96 -14.39
CA ALA A 21 12.44 17.81 -13.54
C ALA A 21 11.97 18.21 -12.12
N GLN A 22 12.52 19.29 -11.55
CA GLN A 22 12.04 19.86 -10.28
C GLN A 22 10.63 20.45 -10.38
N ASN A 23 10.26 21.05 -11.53
CA ASN A 23 8.92 21.64 -11.74
C ASN A 23 7.87 20.69 -12.35
N LYS A 24 8.23 19.45 -12.66
CA LYS A 24 7.30 18.44 -13.20
C LYS A 24 7.37 17.14 -12.39
N GLY A 25 7.01 17.16 -11.11
CA GLY A 25 6.63 15.95 -10.36
C GLY A 25 7.48 14.71 -10.62
N VAL A 26 8.80 14.88 -10.80
CA VAL A 26 9.70 13.75 -10.98
C VAL A 26 9.89 13.18 -9.59
N ILE A 27 9.27 12.03 -9.36
CA ILE A 27 9.53 11.17 -8.22
C ILE A 27 11.05 11.05 -8.11
N LEU A 28 11.65 11.77 -7.16
CA LEU A 28 13.08 11.68 -6.90
C LEU A 28 13.37 10.21 -6.60
N LYS A 29 14.17 9.57 -7.45
CA LYS A 29 14.70 8.21 -7.22
C LYS A 29 15.64 8.26 -6.02
N PHE A 30 15.08 8.30 -4.83
CA PHE A 30 15.79 8.03 -3.59
C PHE A 30 15.58 6.55 -3.26
N SER A 31 16.51 5.71 -3.68
CA SER A 31 16.55 4.31 -3.21
C SER A 31 17.56 4.22 -2.07
N MET A 32 17.07 4.09 -0.83
CA MET A 32 17.90 3.66 0.29
C MET A 32 18.56 2.32 -0.10
N ASN A 33 19.89 2.26 -0.06
CA ASN A 33 20.64 1.06 -0.43
C ASN A 33 20.72 0.10 0.76
N ILE A 34 19.94 -0.98 0.71
CA ILE A 34 19.98 -2.07 1.69
C ILE A 34 20.81 -3.22 1.10
N ARG A 35 21.88 -3.60 1.78
CA ARG A 35 22.84 -4.62 1.29
C ARG A 35 23.32 -5.51 2.41
N ILE A 36 23.90 -6.65 2.05
CA ILE A 36 24.55 -7.53 3.03
C ILE A 36 25.92 -6.99 3.41
N PHE A 37 26.20 -7.02 4.71
CA PHE A 37 27.52 -6.83 5.28
C PHE A 37 28.23 -8.19 5.36
N SER A 38 29.34 -8.36 4.63
CA SER A 38 30.14 -9.60 4.68
C SER A 38 31.48 -9.40 5.38
N ARG A 39 32.04 -10.49 5.92
CA ARG A 39 33.39 -10.53 6.53
C ARG A 39 34.51 -9.97 5.63
N ARG A 40 34.32 -10.01 4.31
CA ARG A 40 35.32 -9.56 3.33
C ARG A 40 35.26 -8.05 3.05
N ALA A 41 34.29 -7.33 3.64
CA ALA A 41 34.23 -5.88 3.52
C ALA A 41 35.42 -5.24 4.26
N SER A 42 36.23 -4.47 3.53
CA SER A 42 37.43 -3.80 4.08
C SER A 42 37.09 -2.65 5.05
N ALA A 43 35.89 -2.08 4.96
CA ALA A 43 35.45 -0.97 5.79
C ALA A 43 34.65 -1.46 7.00
N ARG A 44 35.14 -1.15 8.21
CA ARG A 44 34.39 -1.34 9.46
C ARG A 44 33.18 -0.41 9.49
N PRO A 45 32.04 -0.82 10.08
CA PRO A 45 30.85 0.03 10.11
C PRO A 45 31.10 1.23 11.03
N ARG A 46 30.72 2.43 10.58
CA ARG A 46 30.84 3.66 11.39
C ARG A 46 29.78 3.73 12.49
N ASN A 47 28.52 3.45 12.13
CA ASN A 47 27.39 3.39 13.05
C ASN A 47 26.89 1.95 13.13
N LEU A 48 26.87 1.39 14.34
CA LEU A 48 26.40 0.02 14.59
C LEU A 48 25.13 0.06 15.45
N PHE A 49 24.02 -0.42 14.90
CA PHE A 49 22.73 -0.50 15.57
C PHE A 49 22.49 -1.95 15.99
N ILE A 50 22.08 -2.18 17.24
CA ILE A 50 21.92 -3.51 17.80
C ILE A 50 20.58 -3.60 18.54
N PRO A 51 19.63 -4.41 18.05
CA PRO A 51 18.41 -4.70 18.78
C PRO A 51 18.67 -5.79 19.84
N LEU A 52 18.20 -5.58 21.07
CA LEU A 52 18.40 -6.50 22.20
C LEU A 52 17.13 -6.64 23.05
N PHE A 53 16.84 -7.86 23.49
CA PHE A 53 15.79 -8.12 24.49
C PHE A 53 16.28 -7.78 25.91
N GLN A 54 15.33 -7.58 26.83
CA GLN A 54 15.63 -7.44 28.25
C GLN A 54 16.41 -8.64 28.78
N ASN A 55 17.28 -8.38 29.75
CA ASN A 55 18.02 -9.40 30.52
C ASN A 55 18.78 -10.42 29.68
N THR A 56 19.05 -10.11 28.41
CA THR A 56 19.75 -11.02 27.51
C THR A 56 21.22 -10.62 27.49
N SER A 57 22.12 -11.60 27.67
CA SER A 57 23.54 -11.37 27.41
C SER A 57 23.74 -10.99 25.94
N LEU A 58 24.87 -10.34 25.62
CA LEU A 58 25.20 -10.05 24.23
C LEU A 58 25.09 -11.35 23.41
N PRO A 59 24.37 -11.34 22.26
CA PRO A 59 24.15 -12.56 21.52
C PRO A 59 25.48 -13.20 21.11
N THR A 60 25.55 -14.53 21.19
CA THR A 60 26.71 -15.32 20.75
C THR A 60 26.70 -15.59 19.24
N GLU A 61 25.78 -14.96 18.52
CA GLU A 61 25.58 -15.04 17.07
C GLU A 61 26.84 -14.69 16.28
N GLU A 62 26.94 -15.24 15.07
CA GLU A 62 28.10 -15.05 14.18
C GLU A 62 28.36 -13.57 13.87
N PHE A 63 27.35 -12.71 13.87
CA PHE A 63 27.56 -11.27 13.74
C PHE A 63 28.51 -10.72 14.81
N PHE A 64 28.31 -11.10 16.08
CA PHE A 64 29.16 -10.61 17.16
C PHE A 64 30.56 -11.16 17.02
N SER A 65 30.74 -12.35 16.44
CA SER A 65 32.08 -12.85 16.10
C SER A 65 32.86 -11.93 15.15
N LEU A 66 32.17 -11.12 14.32
CA LEU A 66 32.77 -10.14 13.39
C LEU A 66 33.35 -8.92 14.08
N LEU A 67 32.92 -8.64 15.31
CA LEU A 67 33.42 -7.52 16.10
C LEU A 67 34.78 -7.87 16.70
N ASP A 68 35.70 -6.90 16.74
CA ASP A 68 36.97 -7.07 17.44
C ASP A 68 36.76 -7.21 18.96
N ALA A 69 37.79 -7.70 19.66
CA ALA A 69 37.72 -7.98 21.09
C ALA A 69 37.40 -6.73 21.91
N GLU A 70 37.94 -5.57 21.52
CA GLU A 70 37.70 -4.29 22.18
C GLU A 70 36.23 -3.87 22.04
N THR A 71 35.68 -3.93 20.83
CA THR A 71 34.28 -3.59 20.56
C THR A 71 33.33 -4.52 21.30
N LYS A 72 33.62 -5.83 21.36
CA LYS A 72 32.85 -6.79 22.17
C LYS A 72 32.84 -6.41 23.65
N LYS A 73 34.01 -6.07 24.20
CA LYS A 73 34.15 -5.66 25.60
C LYS A 73 33.38 -4.37 25.88
N THR A 74 33.58 -3.33 25.07
CA THR A 74 32.87 -2.05 25.20
C THR A 74 31.36 -2.24 25.11
N LEU A 75 30.90 -3.01 24.14
CA LEU A 75 29.48 -3.31 23.97
C LEU A 75 28.90 -4.04 25.20
N ALA A 76 29.64 -4.98 25.78
CA ALA A 76 29.18 -5.76 26.93
C ALA A 76 29.08 -4.88 28.18
N GLU A 77 30.06 -4.02 28.40
CA GLU A 77 30.06 -3.05 29.49
C GLU A 77 28.94 -2.02 29.33
N PHE A 78 28.74 -1.52 28.11
CA PHE A 78 27.68 -0.56 27.81
C PHE A 78 26.29 -1.17 28.03
N ALA A 79 26.04 -2.34 27.46
CA ALA A 79 24.78 -3.06 27.63
C ALA A 79 24.51 -3.40 29.11
N LYS A 80 25.54 -3.76 29.89
CA LYS A 80 25.39 -4.08 31.32
C LYS A 80 25.13 -2.85 32.20
N LYS A 81 25.74 -1.71 31.89
CA LYS A 81 25.73 -0.52 32.77
C LYS A 81 24.58 0.44 32.47
N GLU A 82 24.19 0.58 31.20
CA GLU A 82 23.37 1.71 30.77
C GLU A 82 22.09 1.32 30.00
N PHE A 83 21.83 0.03 29.83
CA PHE A 83 20.74 -0.45 29.00
C PHE A 83 19.98 -1.59 29.67
N HIS A 84 18.65 -1.46 29.75
CA HIS A 84 17.79 -2.45 30.40
C HIS A 84 17.09 -3.37 29.38
N GLY A 85 17.02 -2.96 28.12
CA GLY A 85 16.36 -3.67 27.04
C GLY A 85 14.85 -3.44 26.97
N GLU A 86 14.33 -2.43 27.70
CA GLU A 86 12.90 -2.14 27.74
C GLU A 86 12.32 -1.81 26.36
N GLU A 87 11.06 -2.17 26.12
CA GLU A 87 10.43 -1.86 24.85
C GLU A 87 10.36 -0.34 24.65
N GLY A 88 10.94 0.14 23.55
CA GLY A 88 11.05 1.58 23.29
C GLY A 88 12.39 2.19 23.69
N GLU A 89 13.16 1.55 24.58
CA GLU A 89 14.45 2.07 25.03
C GLU A 89 15.45 2.20 23.87
N VAL A 90 16.16 3.33 23.82
CA VAL A 90 17.27 3.54 22.89
C VAL A 90 18.42 4.22 23.62
N LYS A 91 19.63 3.64 23.54
CA LYS A 91 20.85 4.18 24.13
C LYS A 91 21.94 4.25 23.08
N SER A 92 22.74 5.32 23.10
CA SER A 92 23.81 5.55 22.13
C SER A 92 25.13 5.84 22.85
N LEU A 93 26.19 5.18 22.39
CA LEU A 93 27.56 5.36 22.85
C LEU A 93 28.44 5.86 21.70
N TRP A 94 29.11 6.99 21.91
CA TRP A 94 30.13 7.51 21.00
C TRP A 94 31.53 7.03 21.42
N ARG A 95 32.34 6.60 20.45
CA ARG A 95 33.67 6.04 20.65
C ARG A 95 34.67 6.82 19.80
N SER A 96 35.28 7.84 20.40
CA SER A 96 36.30 8.65 19.70
C SER A 96 37.51 7.79 19.33
N GLY A 97 37.93 7.84 18.06
CA GLY A 97 39.12 7.14 17.57
C GLY A 97 39.00 5.63 17.41
N ALA A 98 37.80 5.04 17.59
CA ALA A 98 37.57 3.61 17.44
C ALA A 98 36.43 3.32 16.46
N MET A 99 36.44 2.12 15.86
CA MET A 99 35.37 1.65 14.97
C MET A 99 34.60 0.49 15.63
N PRO A 100 33.26 0.47 15.59
CA PRO A 100 32.38 1.57 15.16
C PRO A 100 32.52 2.82 16.04
N GLU A 101 32.43 4.01 15.42
CA GLU A 101 32.43 5.31 16.10
C GLU A 101 31.16 5.51 16.95
N ARG A 102 30.05 4.89 16.55
CA ARG A 102 28.79 4.92 17.30
C ARG A 102 28.19 3.54 17.45
N ILE A 103 27.79 3.18 18.67
CA ILE A 103 27.00 2.00 18.98
C ILE A 103 25.64 2.46 19.50
N VAL A 104 24.55 1.94 18.93
CA VAL A 104 23.19 2.26 19.36
C VAL A 104 22.46 0.98 19.71
N LEU A 105 21.93 0.90 20.92
CA LEU A 105 21.14 -0.23 21.42
C LEU A 105 19.66 0.09 21.31
N PHE A 106 18.86 -0.85 20.80
CA PHE A 106 17.41 -0.75 20.69
C PHE A 106 16.73 -1.82 21.53
N GLY A 107 15.96 -1.42 22.53
CA GLY A 107 15.24 -2.31 23.43
C GLY A 107 14.01 -2.93 22.76
N LEU A 108 13.95 -4.26 22.81
CA LEU A 108 12.89 -5.09 22.25
C LEU A 108 11.84 -5.51 23.30
N GLY A 109 12.09 -5.22 24.58
CA GLY A 109 11.26 -5.66 25.70
C GLY A 109 11.55 -7.10 26.11
N GLU A 110 10.57 -7.72 26.79
CA GLU A 110 10.63 -9.12 27.19
C GLU A 110 10.49 -10.04 25.97
N LYS A 111 11.36 -11.05 25.88
CA LYS A 111 11.38 -12.00 24.76
C LYS A 111 10.07 -12.79 24.66
N GLU A 112 9.49 -13.12 25.81
CA GLU A 112 8.26 -13.89 25.96
C GLU A 112 7.03 -13.12 25.46
N LYS A 113 7.07 -11.79 25.48
CA LYS A 113 6.02 -10.90 24.96
C LYS A 113 6.22 -10.54 23.47
N TRP A 114 7.26 -11.06 22.84
CA TRP A 114 7.55 -10.80 21.44
C TRP A 114 6.53 -11.46 20.51
N ASN A 115 6.06 -10.73 19.51
CA ASN A 115 5.14 -11.25 18.51
C ASN A 115 5.43 -10.67 17.12
N GLU A 116 4.84 -11.27 16.08
CA GLU A 116 5.13 -10.88 14.68
C GLU A 116 4.76 -9.44 14.35
N ARG A 117 3.79 -8.84 15.04
CA ARG A 117 3.39 -7.44 14.82
C ARG A 117 4.48 -6.46 15.26
N LYS A 118 5.37 -6.87 16.17
CA LYS A 118 6.50 -6.04 16.63
C LYS A 118 7.70 -6.09 15.67
N THR A 119 7.84 -7.17 14.88
CA THR A 119 8.96 -7.35 13.96
C THR A 119 9.09 -6.22 12.93
N PRO A 120 8.03 -5.80 12.21
CA PRO A 120 8.10 -4.68 11.29
C PRO A 120 8.53 -3.35 11.94
N LEU A 121 8.31 -3.17 13.25
CA LEU A 121 8.60 -1.91 13.93
C LEU A 121 10.11 -1.69 14.17
N ILE A 122 10.92 -2.74 14.22
CA ILE A 122 12.37 -2.62 14.44
C ILE A 122 13.06 -1.78 13.35
N PRO A 123 13.00 -2.15 12.06
CA PRO A 123 13.65 -1.36 11.00
C PRO A 123 13.06 0.06 10.95
N ARG A 124 11.77 0.23 11.22
CA ARG A 124 11.14 1.55 11.24
C ARG A 124 11.72 2.44 12.35
N ARG A 125 11.81 1.93 13.59
CA ARG A 125 12.43 2.62 14.73
C ARG A 125 13.90 2.98 14.45
N MET A 126 14.65 2.06 13.86
CA MET A 126 16.05 2.30 13.48
C MET A 126 16.17 3.43 12.46
N VAL A 127 15.35 3.42 11.40
CA VAL A 127 15.36 4.46 10.38
C VAL A 127 14.92 5.82 10.95
N GLN A 128 13.88 5.87 11.79
CA GLN A 128 13.45 7.13 12.42
C GLN A 128 14.50 7.68 13.38
N TYR A 129 15.15 6.81 14.17
CA TYR A 129 16.28 7.19 15.00
C TYR A 129 17.41 7.78 14.14
N ALA A 130 17.81 7.08 13.08
CA ALA A 130 18.89 7.53 12.21
C ALA A 130 18.58 8.89 11.56
N LYS A 131 17.33 9.12 11.10
CA LYS A 131 16.92 10.42 10.54
C LYS A 131 17.02 11.54 11.59
N ARG A 132 16.52 11.31 12.81
CA ARG A 132 16.59 12.30 13.89
C ARG A 132 18.02 12.67 14.25
N GLU A 133 18.90 11.67 14.31
CA GLU A 133 20.32 11.86 14.64
C GLU A 133 21.20 12.24 13.43
N LYS A 134 20.60 12.52 12.26
CA LYS A 134 21.29 12.81 11.00
C LYS A 134 22.33 11.75 10.59
N ILE A 135 22.05 10.48 10.90
CA ILE A 135 22.86 9.32 10.51
C ILE A 135 22.44 8.86 9.11
N SER A 136 23.33 9.00 8.13
CA SER A 136 23.05 8.61 6.74
C SER A 136 23.32 7.13 6.44
N GLU A 137 24.08 6.44 7.29
CA GLU A 137 24.43 5.03 7.10
C GLU A 137 24.59 4.32 8.43
N PHE A 138 24.07 3.10 8.52
CA PHE A 138 24.29 2.23 9.68
C PHE A 138 24.36 0.76 9.29
N THR A 139 24.95 -0.04 10.17
CA THR A 139 24.97 -1.49 10.08
C THR A 139 24.17 -2.08 11.23
N THR A 140 23.43 -3.15 10.98
CA THR A 140 22.69 -3.88 12.02
C THR A 140 22.76 -5.38 11.75
N PRO A 141 22.82 -6.24 12.78
CA PRO A 141 22.60 -7.66 12.57
C PRO A 141 21.14 -7.89 12.16
N LEU A 142 20.96 -8.82 11.22
CA LEU A 142 19.64 -9.33 10.86
C LEU A 142 19.37 -10.59 11.67
N LEU A 143 18.86 -10.40 12.89
CA LEU A 143 18.61 -11.47 13.86
C LEU A 143 17.20 -12.04 13.67
N ILE A 144 17.07 -13.36 13.47
CA ILE A 144 15.75 -13.99 13.45
C ILE A 144 15.21 -14.03 14.89
N LEU A 145 14.31 -13.10 15.22
CA LEU A 145 13.77 -12.96 16.58
C LEU A 145 12.62 -13.92 16.89
N LYS A 146 11.98 -14.50 15.87
CA LYS A 146 10.89 -15.49 16.02
C LYS A 146 11.08 -16.63 15.01
N SER A 147 10.96 -17.87 15.47
CA SER A 147 11.40 -19.08 14.76
C SER A 147 10.60 -19.49 13.54
N HIS A 148 9.43 -18.90 13.28
CA HIS A 148 8.60 -19.28 12.12
C HIS A 148 8.97 -18.53 10.84
N PHE A 149 9.72 -17.42 10.92
CA PHE A 149 10.23 -16.76 9.72
C PHE A 149 11.53 -17.40 9.27
N ASN A 150 11.63 -17.75 8.00
CA ASN A 150 12.93 -18.06 7.41
C ASN A 150 13.72 -16.77 7.13
N MET A 151 15.01 -16.90 6.79
CA MET A 151 15.88 -15.75 6.55
C MET A 151 15.36 -14.84 5.44
N ARG A 152 14.85 -15.42 4.35
CA ARG A 152 14.33 -14.65 3.20
C ARG A 152 13.13 -13.79 3.61
N GLU A 153 12.19 -14.36 4.36
CA GLU A 153 11.02 -13.65 4.86
C GLU A 153 11.41 -12.52 5.82
N TYR A 154 12.32 -12.80 6.76
CA TYR A 154 12.77 -11.82 7.72
C TYR A 154 13.53 -10.66 7.05
N ALA A 155 14.38 -10.96 6.07
CA ALA A 155 15.07 -9.98 5.24
C ALA A 155 14.10 -9.13 4.39
N ARG A 156 13.05 -9.75 3.84
CA ARG A 156 11.97 -9.05 3.14
C ARG A 156 11.26 -8.08 4.07
N ILE A 157 10.79 -8.55 5.23
CA ILE A 157 10.09 -7.71 6.22
C ILE A 157 10.99 -6.56 6.67
N PHE A 158 12.27 -6.83 6.93
CA PHE A 158 13.22 -5.78 7.33
C PHE A 158 13.34 -4.71 6.23
N ALA A 159 13.64 -5.13 5.01
CA ALA A 159 13.91 -4.21 3.91
C ALA A 159 12.66 -3.38 3.54
N GLU A 160 11.51 -4.03 3.41
CA GLU A 160 10.21 -3.37 3.16
C GLU A 160 9.96 -2.25 4.17
N ASN A 161 10.09 -2.57 5.46
CA ASN A 161 9.74 -1.64 6.52
C ASN A 161 10.80 -0.54 6.73
N ALA A 162 12.06 -0.82 6.41
CA ALA A 162 13.10 0.20 6.36
C ALA A 162 12.83 1.22 5.23
N ILE A 163 12.45 0.75 4.04
CA ILE A 163 12.05 1.63 2.92
C ILE A 163 10.81 2.45 3.28
N MET A 164 9.78 1.83 3.88
CA MET A 164 8.56 2.52 4.30
C MET A 164 8.81 3.63 5.31
N ALA A 165 9.70 3.40 6.29
CA ALA A 165 10.08 4.42 7.29
C ALA A 165 10.99 5.52 6.74
N GLY A 166 11.69 5.25 5.64
CA GLY A 166 12.51 6.25 4.94
C GLY A 166 11.68 7.34 4.27
N PHE A 167 10.41 7.08 3.97
CA PHE A 167 9.50 7.99 3.29
C PHE A 167 9.18 9.24 4.11
N GLU A 168 9.08 10.37 3.41
CA GLU A 168 8.48 11.61 3.88
C GLU A 168 7.70 12.24 2.73
N TYR A 169 6.52 12.79 3.03
CA TYR A 169 5.75 13.54 2.05
C TYR A 169 6.07 15.04 2.17
N ASN A 170 7.12 15.47 1.48
CA ASN A 170 7.62 16.85 1.51
C ASN A 170 7.44 17.59 0.18
N ALA A 171 6.61 17.09 -0.73
CA ALA A 171 6.45 17.63 -2.09
C ALA A 171 6.11 19.13 -2.13
N TYR A 172 5.36 19.62 -1.14
CA TYR A 172 4.94 21.03 -1.03
C TYR A 172 5.74 21.84 0.00
N LYS A 173 6.74 21.24 0.66
CA LYS A 173 7.56 21.95 1.65
C LYS A 173 8.81 22.50 1.01
N LYS A 174 9.17 23.73 1.36
CA LYS A 174 10.50 24.28 1.05
C LYS A 174 11.56 23.39 1.73
N PRO A 175 12.58 22.90 0.99
CA PRO A 175 13.64 22.12 1.59
C PRO A 175 14.46 22.97 2.58
N PRO A 176 14.93 22.40 3.71
CA PRO A 176 15.93 23.03 4.57
C PRO A 176 17.23 23.27 3.80
N GLU A 177 18.03 24.24 4.25
CA GLU A 177 19.35 24.55 3.63
C GLU A 177 20.29 23.34 3.62
N GLU A 178 20.31 22.57 4.72
CA GLU A 178 21.11 21.35 4.85
C GLU A 178 20.51 20.13 4.14
N GLY A 179 19.33 20.29 3.52
CA GLY A 179 18.52 19.19 2.99
C GLY A 179 17.78 18.39 4.07
N TRP A 180 16.92 17.48 3.64
CA TRP A 180 16.18 16.60 4.55
C TRP A 180 17.10 15.50 5.09
N PRO A 181 17.03 15.14 6.39
CA PRO A 181 17.73 13.99 6.91
C PRO A 181 17.30 12.69 6.21
N GLN A 182 18.26 11.94 5.68
CA GLN A 182 18.01 10.73 4.91
C GLN A 182 18.97 9.61 5.30
N VAL A 183 18.43 8.41 5.45
CA VAL A 183 19.22 7.17 5.52
C VAL A 183 19.49 6.71 4.09
N LYS A 184 20.76 6.80 3.67
CA LYS A 184 21.22 6.45 2.32
C LYS A 184 21.58 4.97 2.21
N SER A 185 22.10 4.36 3.27
CA SER A 185 22.49 2.95 3.25
C SER A 185 22.25 2.23 4.59
N ILE A 186 21.77 0.99 4.49
CA ILE A 186 21.70 0.05 5.61
C ILE A 186 22.48 -1.20 5.22
N SER A 187 23.45 -1.59 6.04
CA SER A 187 24.17 -2.85 5.85
C SER A 187 23.67 -3.88 6.86
N LEU A 188 23.17 -5.01 6.35
CA LEU A 188 22.60 -6.10 7.14
C LEU A 188 23.65 -7.19 7.31
N ALA A 189 24.08 -7.41 8.55
CA ALA A 189 24.99 -8.49 8.84
C ALA A 189 24.22 -9.80 9.02
N VAL A 190 24.60 -10.80 8.23
CA VAL A 190 24.01 -12.14 8.23
C VAL A 190 25.12 -13.19 8.27
N ARG A 191 24.76 -14.43 8.56
CA ARG A 191 25.66 -15.58 8.44
C ARG A 191 25.95 -15.87 6.98
N ASP A 192 27.15 -16.34 6.65
CA ASP A 192 27.52 -16.61 5.25
C ASP A 192 26.56 -17.59 4.56
N LYS A 193 26.09 -18.61 5.30
CA LYS A 193 25.11 -19.59 4.78
C LYS A 193 23.73 -19.00 4.46
N ASP A 194 23.39 -17.89 5.10
CA ASP A 194 22.08 -17.23 5.00
C ASP A 194 22.08 -16.08 3.96
N ALA A 195 23.27 -15.72 3.43
CA ALA A 195 23.45 -14.56 2.59
C ALA A 195 22.56 -14.57 1.34
N ARG A 196 22.50 -15.70 0.63
CA ARG A 196 21.70 -15.82 -0.60
C ARG A 196 20.21 -15.58 -0.35
N ASP A 197 19.66 -16.14 0.72
CA ASP A 197 18.25 -15.99 1.09
C ASP A 197 17.96 -14.57 1.54
N ALA A 198 18.88 -13.96 2.30
CA ALA A 198 18.79 -12.56 2.70
C ALA A 198 18.83 -11.62 1.48
N GLU A 199 19.69 -11.82 0.48
CA GLU A 199 19.72 -11.00 -0.75
C GLU A 199 18.40 -11.09 -1.51
N ALA A 200 17.86 -12.30 -1.65
CA ALA A 200 16.56 -12.50 -2.30
C ALA A 200 15.44 -11.78 -1.53
N GLY A 201 15.43 -11.89 -0.20
CA GLY A 201 14.47 -11.21 0.67
C GLY A 201 14.59 -9.69 0.61
N ILE A 202 15.80 -9.15 0.68
CA ILE A 202 16.07 -7.71 0.57
C ILE A 202 15.53 -7.17 -0.77
N LYS A 203 15.85 -7.85 -1.87
CA LYS A 203 15.40 -7.42 -3.21
C LYS A 203 13.87 -7.37 -3.30
N GLU A 204 13.20 -8.38 -2.75
CA GLU A 204 11.74 -8.45 -2.70
C GLU A 204 11.17 -7.34 -1.81
N GLY A 205 11.70 -7.17 -0.60
CA GLY A 205 11.25 -6.16 0.36
C GLY A 205 11.44 -4.73 -0.14
N VAL A 206 12.57 -4.43 -0.81
CA VAL A 206 12.80 -3.12 -1.41
C VAL A 206 11.74 -2.80 -2.46
N ILE A 207 11.43 -3.74 -3.36
CA ILE A 207 10.39 -3.54 -4.38
C ILE A 207 9.04 -3.24 -3.73
N ILE A 208 8.64 -4.04 -2.75
CA ILE A 208 7.35 -3.87 -2.05
C ILE A 208 7.30 -2.53 -1.33
N GLY A 209 8.32 -2.20 -0.53
CA GLY A 209 8.37 -0.94 0.23
C GLY A 209 8.37 0.30 -0.66
N GLU A 210 9.04 0.25 -1.82
CA GLU A 210 9.00 1.33 -2.81
C GLU A 210 7.60 1.52 -3.39
N GLU A 211 6.92 0.44 -3.79
CA GLU A 211 5.55 0.54 -4.33
C GLU A 211 4.53 0.97 -3.25
N VAL A 212 4.71 0.56 -1.99
CA VAL A 212 3.93 1.11 -0.87
C VAL A 212 4.12 2.62 -0.76
N ASN A 213 5.36 3.11 -0.83
CA ASN A 213 5.62 4.55 -0.75
C ASN A 213 5.12 5.33 -1.98
N ARG A 214 5.10 4.71 -3.17
CA ARG A 214 4.48 5.33 -4.35
C ARG A 214 2.95 5.39 -4.22
N CYS A 215 2.33 4.35 -3.67
CA CYS A 215 0.91 4.39 -3.29
C CYS A 215 0.63 5.52 -2.30
N ARG A 216 1.46 5.68 -1.26
CA ARG A 216 1.37 6.78 -0.29
C ARG A 216 1.57 8.14 -0.94
N THR A 217 2.41 8.23 -1.98
CA THR A 217 2.62 9.47 -2.73
C THR A 217 1.35 9.87 -3.46
N LEU A 218 0.71 8.95 -4.19
CA LEU A 218 -0.56 9.24 -4.87
C LEU A 218 -1.65 9.65 -3.86
N ALA A 219 -1.83 8.87 -2.80
CA ALA A 219 -2.88 9.12 -1.81
C ALA A 219 -2.67 10.41 -1.01
N ASN A 220 -1.42 10.79 -0.70
CA ASN A 220 -1.13 12.07 -0.03
C ASN A 220 -1.18 13.29 -0.98
N THR A 221 -1.34 13.08 -2.28
CA THR A 221 -1.45 14.20 -3.22
C THR A 221 -2.79 14.90 -3.01
N PRO A 222 -2.81 16.22 -2.72
CA PRO A 222 -4.05 16.97 -2.54
C PRO A 222 -5.01 16.81 -3.71
N GLY A 223 -6.32 16.87 -3.45
CA GLY A 223 -7.35 16.65 -4.47
C GLY A 223 -7.21 17.57 -5.69
N SER A 224 -6.77 18.82 -5.50
CA SER A 224 -6.51 19.76 -6.60
C SER A 224 -5.41 19.29 -7.57
N ASP A 225 -4.46 18.49 -7.10
CA ASP A 225 -3.32 17.98 -7.88
C ASP A 225 -3.46 16.49 -8.24
N MET A 226 -4.48 15.80 -7.72
CA MET A 226 -4.74 14.38 -7.96
C MET A 226 -6.15 14.13 -8.51
N THR A 227 -6.54 14.84 -9.57
CA THR A 227 -7.85 14.64 -10.20
C THR A 227 -7.98 13.26 -10.89
N PRO A 228 -9.18 12.81 -11.31
CA PRO A 228 -9.36 11.53 -12.00
C PRO A 228 -8.49 11.38 -13.24
N LYS A 229 -8.26 12.49 -13.96
CA LYS A 229 -7.35 12.54 -15.11
C LYS A 229 -5.90 12.32 -14.68
N VAL A 230 -5.44 12.97 -13.60
CA VAL A 230 -4.07 12.81 -13.09
C VAL A 230 -3.83 11.39 -12.60
N LEU A 231 -4.78 10.79 -11.87
CA LEU A 231 -4.70 9.40 -11.43
C LEU A 231 -4.58 8.43 -12.63
N ALA A 232 -5.35 8.67 -13.71
CA ALA A 232 -5.24 7.89 -14.94
C ALA A 232 -3.88 8.07 -15.65
N ASP A 233 -3.33 9.28 -15.65
CA ASP A 233 -2.01 9.58 -16.23
C ASP A 233 -0.87 8.91 -15.43
N GLU A 234 -0.94 8.90 -14.10
CA GLU A 234 0.00 8.17 -13.25
C GLU A 234 -0.11 6.65 -13.46
N ALA A 235 -1.31 6.10 -13.61
CA ALA A 235 -1.49 4.69 -13.96
C ALA A 235 -0.84 4.34 -15.32
N ARG A 236 -0.99 5.21 -16.35
CA ARG A 236 -0.31 5.03 -17.64
C ARG A 236 1.21 5.10 -17.51
N LYS A 237 1.72 6.01 -16.67
CA LYS A 237 3.16 6.16 -16.40
C LYS A 237 3.73 4.90 -15.75
N VAL A 238 3.10 4.43 -14.67
CA VAL A 238 3.42 3.14 -14.03
C VAL A 238 3.41 2.02 -15.07
N GLY A 239 2.35 1.93 -15.88
CA GLY A 239 2.21 0.92 -16.93
C GLY A 239 3.36 0.89 -17.94
N ARG A 240 3.84 2.07 -18.37
CA ARG A 240 5.01 2.18 -19.26
C ARG A 240 6.30 1.72 -18.59
N GLU A 241 6.50 2.06 -17.31
CA GLU A 241 7.71 1.71 -16.55
C GLU A 241 7.85 0.19 -16.40
N ILE A 242 6.76 -0.51 -16.08
CA ILE A 242 6.74 -1.97 -15.86
C ILE A 242 6.32 -2.77 -17.10
N ARG A 243 6.03 -2.09 -18.22
CA ARG A 243 5.65 -2.67 -19.52
C ARG A 243 4.40 -3.55 -19.47
N ILE A 244 3.35 -3.06 -18.82
CA ILE A 244 2.01 -3.69 -18.85
C ILE A 244 1.04 -2.88 -19.69
N LYS A 245 -0.06 -3.51 -20.10
CA LYS A 245 -1.10 -2.84 -20.87
C LYS A 245 -1.96 -1.99 -19.92
N VAL A 246 -2.15 -0.72 -20.28
CA VAL A 246 -3.04 0.21 -19.57
C VAL A 246 -4.01 0.82 -20.56
N LYS A 247 -5.32 0.68 -20.28
CA LYS A 247 -6.40 1.30 -21.05
C LYS A 247 -7.17 2.24 -20.12
N ILE A 248 -7.46 3.44 -20.61
CA ILE A 248 -8.33 4.39 -19.91
C ILE A 248 -9.57 4.55 -20.78
N LEU A 249 -10.75 4.45 -20.16
CA LEU A 249 -12.01 4.80 -20.79
C LEU A 249 -12.38 6.21 -20.35
N ASP A 250 -12.68 7.07 -21.32
CA ASP A 250 -13.20 8.41 -21.07
C ASP A 250 -14.73 8.38 -20.93
N GLU A 251 -15.31 9.51 -20.53
CA GLU A 251 -16.74 9.66 -20.29
C GLU A 251 -17.64 9.12 -21.43
N PRO A 252 -17.36 9.32 -22.73
CA PRO A 252 -18.17 8.74 -23.80
C PRO A 252 -18.21 7.22 -23.79
N GLU A 253 -17.07 6.55 -23.55
CA GLU A 253 -17.02 5.10 -23.44
C GLU A 253 -17.69 4.60 -22.16
N ILE A 254 -17.53 5.29 -21.03
CA ILE A 254 -18.22 5.01 -19.77
C ILE A 254 -19.75 5.07 -19.98
N LYS A 255 -20.23 6.11 -20.67
CA LYS A 255 -21.65 6.26 -21.05
C LYS A 255 -22.13 5.15 -21.97
N ARG A 256 -21.35 4.77 -22.98
CA ARG A 256 -21.70 3.68 -23.90
C ARG A 256 -21.77 2.32 -23.19
N LEU A 257 -20.99 2.14 -22.12
CA LEU A 257 -21.03 0.93 -21.30
C LEU A 257 -22.19 0.91 -20.30
N GLY A 258 -22.94 2.01 -20.15
CA GLY A 258 -24.07 2.09 -19.23
C GLY A 258 -23.66 2.20 -17.76
N MET A 259 -22.47 2.72 -17.45
CA MET A 259 -21.96 2.88 -16.09
C MET A 259 -22.61 4.08 -15.37
N GLY A 260 -23.91 3.97 -15.09
CA GLY A 260 -24.69 5.07 -14.51
C GLY A 260 -24.32 5.41 -13.07
N GLY A 261 -23.68 4.49 -12.34
CA GLY A 261 -23.13 4.79 -11.01
C GLY A 261 -21.95 5.75 -11.10
N VAL A 262 -20.95 5.42 -11.93
CA VAL A 262 -19.78 6.28 -12.18
C VAL A 262 -20.20 7.65 -12.72
N LEU A 263 -21.10 7.68 -13.70
CA LEU A 263 -21.58 8.93 -14.30
C LEU A 263 -22.42 9.76 -13.32
N GLY A 264 -23.24 9.11 -12.49
CA GLY A 264 -24.04 9.78 -11.48
C GLY A 264 -23.18 10.51 -10.45
N VAL A 265 -22.21 9.80 -9.87
CA VAL A 265 -21.31 10.35 -8.86
C VAL A 265 -20.47 11.51 -9.41
N ALA A 266 -19.87 11.33 -10.60
CA ALA A 266 -18.99 12.35 -11.18
C ALA A 266 -19.73 13.59 -11.72
N ARG A 267 -21.07 13.55 -11.83
CA ARG A 267 -21.87 14.59 -12.48
C ARG A 267 -21.72 15.97 -11.83
N GLY A 268 -21.40 15.99 -10.55
CA GLY A 268 -21.24 17.21 -9.76
C GLY A 268 -19.93 17.96 -10.03
N SER A 269 -18.89 17.29 -10.56
CA SER A 269 -17.56 17.88 -10.77
C SER A 269 -17.33 18.31 -12.23
N ASP A 270 -16.49 19.33 -12.40
CA ASP A 270 -15.90 19.70 -13.69
C ASP A 270 -14.85 18.67 -14.15
N GLU A 271 -14.20 17.97 -13.22
CA GLU A 271 -13.26 16.90 -13.49
C GLU A 271 -13.98 15.63 -13.97
N LYS A 272 -13.80 15.29 -15.25
CA LYS A 272 -14.53 14.18 -15.88
C LYS A 272 -14.06 12.81 -15.39
N PRO A 273 -14.98 11.83 -15.24
CA PRO A 273 -14.63 10.52 -14.74
C PRO A 273 -13.69 9.79 -15.71
N LYS A 274 -12.84 8.93 -15.14
CA LYS A 274 -11.98 8.00 -15.89
C LYS A 274 -12.21 6.59 -15.39
N PHE A 275 -12.18 5.62 -16.29
CA PHE A 275 -12.16 4.20 -15.90
C PHE A 275 -10.82 3.60 -16.31
N ILE A 276 -9.98 3.30 -15.33
CA ILE A 276 -8.60 2.85 -15.51
C ILE A 276 -8.57 1.33 -15.49
N ILE A 277 -7.90 0.73 -16.48
CA ILE A 277 -7.75 -0.72 -16.63
C ILE A 277 -6.26 -1.04 -16.77
N LEU A 278 -5.71 -1.86 -15.88
CA LEU A 278 -4.34 -2.37 -15.96
C LEU A 278 -4.37 -3.89 -16.19
N GLU A 279 -3.57 -4.40 -17.12
CA GLU A 279 -3.56 -5.83 -17.47
C GLU A 279 -2.12 -6.38 -17.45
N TYR A 280 -1.86 -7.29 -16.50
CA TYR A 280 -0.63 -8.06 -16.40
C TYR A 280 -0.93 -9.54 -16.64
N HIS A 281 -0.33 -10.12 -17.69
CA HIS A 281 -0.61 -11.50 -18.10
C HIS A 281 0.67 -12.34 -18.10
N ALA A 282 1.04 -12.86 -16.94
CA ALA A 282 2.17 -13.77 -16.78
C ALA A 282 1.78 -15.12 -16.17
N GLY A 283 0.48 -15.42 -16.11
CA GLY A 283 -0.04 -16.67 -15.57
C GLY A 283 0.35 -17.89 -16.42
N PRO A 284 0.43 -19.08 -15.80
CA PRO A 284 0.67 -20.31 -16.54
C PRO A 284 -0.43 -20.54 -17.59
N LYS A 285 -0.03 -21.15 -18.70
CA LYS A 285 -0.99 -21.67 -19.68
C LYS A 285 -1.58 -22.95 -19.10
N SER A 286 -2.90 -22.99 -18.93
CA SER A 286 -3.63 -24.23 -18.63
C SER A 286 -3.63 -25.14 -19.86
N PRO A 287 -3.70 -26.46 -19.69
CA PRO A 287 -3.95 -27.37 -20.81
C PRO A 287 -5.22 -26.95 -21.55
N ALA A 288 -5.18 -26.89 -22.88
CA ALA A 288 -6.36 -26.59 -23.67
C ALA A 288 -7.44 -27.66 -23.37
N PRO A 289 -8.71 -27.28 -23.11
CA PRO A 289 -9.79 -28.25 -23.14
C PRO A 289 -9.78 -28.94 -24.50
N SER A 290 -9.98 -30.25 -24.54
CA SER A 290 -9.93 -31.12 -25.73
C SER A 290 -11.05 -30.86 -26.75
N GLY A 291 -11.68 -29.68 -26.72
CA GLY A 291 -12.78 -29.28 -27.59
C GLY A 291 -12.40 -28.17 -28.58
N ARG A 292 -13.00 -28.22 -29.77
CA ARG A 292 -12.89 -27.19 -30.83
C ARG A 292 -13.58 -25.90 -30.39
N GLY A 293 -12.91 -25.11 -29.54
CA GLY A 293 -13.32 -23.75 -29.16
C GLY A 293 -12.28 -22.72 -29.61
N SER A 294 -12.71 -21.47 -29.80
CA SER A 294 -11.91 -20.36 -30.34
C SER A 294 -10.51 -20.22 -29.68
N PRO A 295 -9.41 -20.03 -30.45
CA PRO A 295 -8.03 -20.07 -29.95
C PRO A 295 -7.62 -18.94 -29.00
N SER A 296 -8.44 -17.91 -28.79
CA SER A 296 -7.97 -16.65 -28.21
C SER A 296 -7.82 -16.66 -26.69
N ASN A 297 -8.51 -17.56 -25.96
CA ASN A 297 -8.48 -17.63 -24.48
C ASN A 297 -8.60 -19.05 -23.89
N ALA A 298 -8.67 -20.10 -24.71
CA ALA A 298 -8.67 -21.48 -24.23
C ALA A 298 -7.28 -21.81 -23.63
N GLY A 299 -7.24 -22.22 -22.35
CA GLY A 299 -5.99 -22.62 -21.69
C GLY A 299 -5.21 -21.48 -21.02
N ARG A 300 -5.84 -20.41 -20.54
CA ARG A 300 -5.18 -19.41 -19.67
C ARG A 300 -5.72 -19.50 -18.25
N GLN A 301 -4.84 -19.41 -17.25
CA GLN A 301 -5.21 -19.22 -15.85
C GLN A 301 -6.25 -18.09 -15.75
N LYS A 302 -7.40 -18.34 -15.11
CA LYS A 302 -8.39 -17.29 -14.84
C LYS A 302 -7.72 -16.14 -14.06
N PRO A 303 -8.00 -14.87 -14.39
CA PRO A 303 -7.31 -13.77 -13.75
C PRO A 303 -7.82 -13.50 -12.32
N LEU A 304 -6.92 -13.06 -11.45
CA LEU A 304 -7.27 -12.30 -10.26
C LEU A 304 -7.67 -10.89 -10.73
N VAL A 305 -8.89 -10.46 -10.42
CA VAL A 305 -9.32 -9.09 -10.72
C VAL A 305 -9.31 -8.26 -9.44
N LEU A 306 -8.53 -7.19 -9.45
CA LEU A 306 -8.40 -6.24 -8.36
C LEU A 306 -9.19 -4.98 -8.70
N VAL A 307 -10.09 -4.55 -7.81
CA VAL A 307 -10.88 -3.33 -8.02
C VAL A 307 -10.54 -2.32 -6.92
N GLY A 308 -10.29 -1.06 -7.28
CA GLY A 308 -9.88 -0.04 -6.30
C GLY A 308 -10.80 1.17 -6.35
N LYS A 309 -11.35 1.61 -5.21
CA LYS A 309 -12.10 2.87 -5.11
C LYS A 309 -11.21 4.04 -5.53
N GLY A 310 -11.65 4.83 -6.51
CA GLY A 310 -10.90 5.95 -7.10
C GLY A 310 -11.56 7.31 -6.89
N VAL A 311 -12.14 7.58 -5.72
CA VAL A 311 -12.71 8.91 -5.44
C VAL A 311 -11.58 9.86 -5.08
N THR A 312 -11.19 10.70 -6.02
CA THR A 312 -10.01 11.57 -5.91
C THR A 312 -10.17 12.73 -4.93
N PHE A 313 -11.40 13.16 -4.72
CA PHE A 313 -11.80 13.97 -3.59
C PHE A 313 -13.27 13.69 -3.28
N ASP A 314 -13.59 13.52 -1.99
CA ASP A 314 -14.94 13.24 -1.53
C ASP A 314 -15.45 14.32 -0.58
N THR A 315 -16.31 15.21 -1.09
CA THR A 315 -17.02 16.15 -0.21
C THR A 315 -18.24 15.52 0.45
N GLY A 316 -18.64 14.32 0.02
CA GLY A 316 -19.96 13.74 0.26
C GLY A 316 -21.05 14.20 -0.70
N GLY A 317 -20.73 15.00 -1.71
CA GLY A 317 -21.71 15.59 -2.62
C GLY A 317 -22.67 16.54 -1.89
N LEU A 318 -23.98 16.41 -2.14
CA LEU A 318 -25.01 17.23 -1.48
C LEU A 318 -25.24 16.83 -0.01
N ASN A 319 -24.91 15.60 0.38
CA ASN A 319 -24.74 15.20 1.76
C ASN A 319 -23.33 15.58 2.25
N LEU A 320 -23.07 16.88 2.30
CA LEU A 320 -21.76 17.44 2.58
C LEU A 320 -21.18 16.94 3.93
N LYS A 321 -19.94 16.48 3.90
CA LYS A 321 -19.20 16.07 5.10
C LYS A 321 -18.95 17.27 6.03
N PRO A 322 -18.99 17.07 7.36
CA PRO A 322 -18.54 18.08 8.32
C PRO A 322 -17.05 18.41 8.18
N ASP A 323 -16.65 19.61 8.58
CA ASP A 323 -15.28 20.15 8.45
C ASP A 323 -14.17 19.21 8.92
N GLN A 324 -14.37 18.49 10.03
CA GLN A 324 -13.36 17.59 10.60
C GLN A 324 -13.15 16.32 9.78
N HIS A 325 -14.09 15.97 8.90
CA HIS A 325 -14.09 14.73 8.13
C HIS A 325 -13.79 14.95 6.64
N ILE A 326 -13.71 16.20 6.16
CA ILE A 326 -13.52 16.51 4.73
C ILE A 326 -12.04 16.71 4.35
N TYR A 327 -11.17 17.18 5.26
CA TYR A 327 -9.78 17.54 4.96
C TYR A 327 -8.94 16.36 4.40
N GLU A 328 -9.17 15.15 4.92
CA GLU A 328 -8.42 13.94 4.56
C GLU A 328 -8.97 13.24 3.31
N MET A 329 -10.05 13.74 2.70
CA MET A 329 -10.78 13.03 1.63
C MET A 329 -10.11 13.06 0.27
N HIS A 330 -8.94 13.68 0.14
CA HIS A 330 -8.03 13.44 -0.98
C HIS A 330 -7.47 12.00 -0.97
N MET A 331 -7.43 11.35 0.19
CA MET A 331 -6.99 9.95 0.33
C MET A 331 -8.11 8.94 0.00
N ASP A 332 -9.29 9.38 -0.42
CA ASP A 332 -10.44 8.50 -0.69
C ASP A 332 -10.31 7.69 -2.01
N MET A 333 -9.17 7.86 -2.67
CA MET A 333 -8.69 7.08 -3.82
C MET A 333 -7.60 6.06 -3.42
N SER A 334 -7.36 5.86 -2.12
CA SER A 334 -6.31 4.95 -1.61
C SER A 334 -6.48 3.52 -2.12
N GLY A 335 -7.71 3.04 -2.32
CA GLY A 335 -7.97 1.73 -2.92
C GLY A 335 -7.48 1.63 -4.36
N GLY A 336 -7.75 2.65 -5.18
CA GLY A 336 -7.24 2.78 -6.54
C GLY A 336 -5.71 2.85 -6.60
N ALA A 337 -5.11 3.65 -5.72
CA ALA A 337 -3.65 3.74 -5.58
C ALA A 337 -3.02 2.38 -5.20
N ALA A 338 -3.64 1.65 -4.26
CA ALA A 338 -3.20 0.33 -3.85
C ALA A 338 -3.28 -0.69 -4.99
N VAL A 339 -4.32 -0.66 -5.82
CA VAL A 339 -4.43 -1.54 -7.00
C VAL A 339 -3.34 -1.23 -8.04
N ILE A 340 -3.11 0.05 -8.36
CA ILE A 340 -2.08 0.47 -9.32
C ILE A 340 -0.70 -0.03 -8.87
N HIS A 341 -0.33 0.25 -7.62
CA HIS A 341 1.00 -0.08 -7.09
C HIS A 341 1.15 -1.54 -6.64
N GLY A 342 0.06 -2.21 -6.28
CA GLY A 342 0.02 -3.66 -6.06
C GLY A 342 0.32 -4.43 -7.35
N ILE A 343 -0.31 -4.06 -8.47
CA ILE A 343 -0.01 -4.65 -9.78
C ILE A 343 1.43 -4.31 -10.21
N ALA A 344 1.90 -3.08 -9.94
CA ALA A 344 3.29 -2.72 -10.20
C ALA A 344 4.28 -3.60 -9.43
N ALA A 345 4.02 -3.86 -8.14
CA ALA A 345 4.83 -4.76 -7.34
C ALA A 345 4.80 -6.19 -7.89
N ILE A 346 3.62 -6.73 -8.22
CA ILE A 346 3.45 -8.06 -8.85
C ILE A 346 4.30 -8.17 -10.13
N ALA A 347 4.24 -7.17 -11.02
CA ALA A 347 4.98 -7.16 -12.27
C ALA A 347 6.50 -7.02 -12.07
N ARG A 348 6.95 -6.17 -11.14
CA ARG A 348 8.37 -6.00 -10.79
C ARG A 348 8.97 -7.26 -10.15
N LEU A 349 8.18 -7.96 -9.33
CA LEU A 349 8.51 -9.27 -8.77
C LEU A 349 8.39 -10.40 -9.78
N LYS A 350 7.81 -10.14 -10.96
CA LYS A 350 7.57 -11.10 -12.03
C LYS A 350 6.78 -12.32 -11.57
N LEU A 351 5.75 -12.10 -10.73
CA LEU A 351 4.93 -13.22 -10.26
C LEU A 351 4.20 -13.88 -11.45
N PRO A 352 4.09 -15.21 -11.49
CA PRO A 352 3.53 -15.93 -12.62
C PRO A 352 1.99 -16.02 -12.54
N ILE A 353 1.33 -14.87 -12.65
CA ILE A 353 -0.12 -14.74 -12.47
C ILE A 353 -0.73 -13.83 -13.55
N ASN A 354 -1.98 -14.10 -13.92
CA ASN A 354 -2.83 -13.17 -14.66
C ASN A 354 -3.57 -12.25 -13.68
N VAL A 355 -3.34 -10.94 -13.76
CA VAL A 355 -3.97 -9.94 -12.90
C VAL A 355 -4.53 -8.80 -13.74
N VAL A 356 -5.75 -8.37 -13.40
CA VAL A 356 -6.40 -7.20 -13.99
C VAL A 356 -6.74 -6.22 -12.89
N GLY A 357 -6.40 -4.94 -13.05
CA GLY A 357 -6.78 -3.86 -12.15
C GLY A 357 -7.87 -2.99 -12.77
N LEU A 358 -8.91 -2.67 -12.02
CA LEU A 358 -10.02 -1.81 -12.42
C LEU A 358 -10.20 -0.68 -11.40
N ILE A 359 -10.09 0.57 -11.83
CA ILE A 359 -10.25 1.74 -10.95
C ILE A 359 -11.28 2.69 -11.59
N PRO A 360 -12.52 2.75 -11.10
CA PRO A 360 -13.44 3.83 -11.43
C PRO A 360 -12.98 5.09 -10.70
N ALA A 361 -12.46 6.07 -11.44
CA ALA A 361 -11.95 7.33 -10.91
C ALA A 361 -12.95 8.47 -11.13
N VAL A 362 -13.34 9.13 -10.04
CA VAL A 362 -14.31 10.22 -10.01
C VAL A 362 -13.89 11.28 -8.99
N GLU A 363 -14.56 12.41 -9.00
CA GLU A 363 -14.53 13.41 -7.92
C GLU A 363 -15.97 13.68 -7.48
N ASN A 364 -16.27 13.56 -6.18
CA ASN A 364 -17.62 13.73 -5.64
C ASN A 364 -17.77 15.13 -5.06
N MET A 365 -18.44 16.01 -5.83
CA MET A 365 -18.54 17.44 -5.54
C MET A 365 -19.99 17.91 -5.42
N PRO A 366 -20.29 18.93 -4.59
CA PRO A 366 -21.58 19.60 -4.57
C PRO A 366 -21.60 20.69 -5.65
N SER A 367 -22.59 20.65 -6.53
CA SER A 367 -22.86 21.67 -7.53
C SER A 367 -24.33 21.63 -7.94
N GLY A 368 -24.76 22.60 -8.75
CA GLY A 368 -26.10 22.59 -9.33
C GLY A 368 -26.37 21.40 -10.27
N SER A 369 -25.33 20.66 -10.66
CA SER A 369 -25.42 19.48 -11.52
C SER A 369 -25.25 18.15 -10.78
N SER A 370 -24.97 18.16 -9.47
CA SER A 370 -24.78 16.94 -8.68
C SER A 370 -26.03 16.07 -8.70
N TYR A 371 -25.80 14.76 -8.66
CA TYR A 371 -26.84 13.81 -8.27
C TYR A 371 -27.30 14.08 -6.83
N ARG A 372 -28.54 13.71 -6.53
CA ARG A 372 -29.25 14.08 -5.30
C ARG A 372 -29.71 12.86 -4.52
N PRO A 373 -29.90 12.99 -3.20
CA PRO A 373 -30.76 12.07 -2.46
C PRO A 373 -32.13 11.95 -3.13
N GLY A 374 -32.60 10.73 -3.32
CA GLY A 374 -33.81 10.36 -4.07
C GLY A 374 -33.60 10.09 -5.56
N ASP A 375 -32.43 10.38 -6.15
CA ASP A 375 -32.17 10.04 -7.54
C ASP A 375 -32.04 8.52 -7.74
N LEU A 376 -32.49 8.05 -8.92
CA LEU A 376 -32.41 6.65 -9.34
C LEU A 376 -31.35 6.49 -10.43
N LEU A 377 -30.28 5.76 -10.14
CA LEU A 377 -29.16 5.52 -11.06
C LEU A 377 -29.22 4.10 -11.61
N LYS A 378 -29.34 3.96 -12.93
CA LYS A 378 -29.23 2.64 -13.58
C LYS A 378 -27.75 2.27 -13.75
N SER A 379 -27.28 1.30 -12.98
CA SER A 379 -25.92 0.77 -13.06
C SER A 379 -25.65 -0.01 -14.35
N MET A 380 -24.38 -0.33 -14.59
CA MET A 380 -23.91 -1.18 -15.70
C MET A 380 -24.55 -2.57 -15.68
N SER A 381 -24.90 -3.08 -14.50
CA SER A 381 -25.59 -4.37 -14.36
C SER A 381 -27.04 -4.33 -14.84
N GLY A 382 -27.59 -3.13 -15.04
CA GLY A 382 -29.01 -2.89 -15.31
C GLY A 382 -29.85 -2.65 -14.05
N LYS A 383 -29.34 -2.98 -12.86
CA LYS A 383 -29.98 -2.69 -11.58
C LYS A 383 -30.08 -1.18 -11.34
N VAL A 384 -31.20 -0.75 -10.78
CA VAL A 384 -31.48 0.64 -10.40
C VAL A 384 -31.10 0.85 -8.93
N ILE A 385 -30.16 1.78 -8.71
CA ILE A 385 -29.69 2.18 -7.39
C ILE A 385 -30.45 3.44 -6.97
N GLU A 386 -31.15 3.34 -5.84
CA GLU A 386 -31.76 4.47 -5.14
C GLU A 386 -30.70 5.14 -4.26
N VAL A 387 -30.32 6.36 -4.62
CA VAL A 387 -29.34 7.14 -3.87
C VAL A 387 -30.04 7.82 -2.72
N LEU A 388 -29.85 7.35 -1.50
CA LEU A 388 -30.38 8.00 -0.30
C LEU A 388 -29.36 8.92 0.37
N ASN A 389 -28.07 8.66 0.15
CA ASN A 389 -26.99 9.49 0.64
C ASN A 389 -25.86 9.58 -0.40
N THR A 390 -25.52 10.78 -0.85
CA THR A 390 -24.45 11.04 -1.83
C THR A 390 -23.04 10.89 -1.23
N ASP A 391 -22.91 10.73 0.08
CA ASP A 391 -21.66 10.38 0.79
C ASP A 391 -21.41 8.85 0.86
N ALA A 392 -22.30 8.07 0.22
CA ALA A 392 -22.12 6.65 -0.02
C ALA A 392 -21.84 6.40 -1.51
N GLU A 393 -20.99 7.21 -2.11
CA GLU A 393 -20.59 7.24 -3.51
C GLU A 393 -19.64 6.11 -3.90
N GLY A 394 -18.71 5.72 -3.01
CA GLY A 394 -17.67 4.75 -3.30
C GLY A 394 -18.24 3.40 -3.73
N ARG A 395 -19.28 2.92 -3.04
CA ARG A 395 -19.95 1.67 -3.40
C ARG A 395 -20.71 1.77 -4.72
N VAL A 396 -21.22 2.96 -5.04
CA VAL A 396 -21.96 3.23 -6.28
C VAL A 396 -21.02 3.15 -7.48
N ILE A 397 -19.83 3.76 -7.42
CA ILE A 397 -18.86 3.65 -8.53
C ILE A 397 -18.26 2.25 -8.65
N LEU A 398 -18.07 1.56 -7.53
CA LEU A 398 -17.57 0.19 -7.49
C LEU A 398 -18.58 -0.80 -8.08
N SER A 399 -19.88 -0.55 -7.97
CA SER A 399 -20.91 -1.41 -8.57
C SER A 399 -20.72 -1.62 -10.08
N ASP A 400 -20.38 -0.55 -10.80
CA ASP A 400 -20.10 -0.59 -12.24
C ASP A 400 -18.77 -1.30 -12.54
N ALA A 401 -17.75 -1.10 -11.71
CA ALA A 401 -16.44 -1.74 -11.87
C ALA A 401 -16.50 -3.25 -11.59
N LEU A 402 -17.23 -3.68 -10.56
CA LEU A 402 -17.49 -5.08 -10.23
C LEU A 402 -18.27 -5.77 -11.36
N THR A 403 -19.30 -5.10 -11.91
CA THR A 403 -20.00 -5.60 -13.10
C THR A 403 -19.06 -5.73 -14.30
N TYR A 404 -18.20 -4.73 -14.53
CA TYR A 404 -17.21 -4.78 -15.61
C TYR A 404 -16.20 -5.93 -15.42
N ALA A 405 -15.82 -6.26 -14.19
CA ALA A 405 -14.90 -7.35 -13.85
C ALA A 405 -15.37 -8.71 -14.39
N LEU A 406 -16.67 -8.96 -14.42
CA LEU A 406 -17.25 -10.22 -14.88
C LEU A 406 -16.89 -10.55 -16.34
N ARG A 407 -16.60 -9.54 -17.16
CA ARG A 407 -16.15 -9.72 -18.55
C ARG A 407 -14.83 -10.48 -18.67
N TYR A 408 -14.02 -10.49 -17.60
CA TYR A 408 -12.75 -11.20 -17.53
C TYR A 408 -12.88 -12.65 -17.09
N LYS A 409 -14.07 -13.11 -16.70
CA LYS A 409 -14.31 -14.46 -16.14
C LYS A 409 -13.31 -14.76 -15.00
N PRO A 410 -13.29 -13.92 -13.94
CA PRO A 410 -12.29 -13.98 -12.89
C PRO A 410 -12.28 -15.33 -12.16
N GLY A 411 -11.11 -15.71 -11.63
CA GLY A 411 -11.03 -16.76 -10.63
C GLY A 411 -11.38 -16.24 -9.23
N LEU A 412 -11.01 -14.99 -8.96
CA LEU A 412 -11.36 -14.25 -7.76
C LEU A 412 -11.42 -12.75 -8.10
N ILE A 413 -12.39 -12.04 -7.55
CA ILE A 413 -12.46 -10.58 -7.52
C ILE A 413 -12.10 -10.12 -6.10
N VAL A 414 -11.18 -9.18 -5.95
CA VAL A 414 -10.94 -8.54 -4.65
C VAL A 414 -10.97 -7.02 -4.82
N ASP A 415 -11.87 -6.36 -4.11
CA ASP A 415 -11.93 -4.90 -4.12
C ASP A 415 -11.40 -4.27 -2.82
N PHE A 416 -10.74 -3.12 -2.97
CA PHE A 416 -10.14 -2.34 -1.90
C PHE A 416 -10.73 -0.94 -1.91
N ALA A 417 -11.29 -0.51 -0.78
CA ALA A 417 -11.94 0.78 -0.69
C ALA A 417 -11.86 1.38 0.71
N THR A 418 -11.63 2.68 0.77
CA THR A 418 -11.93 3.52 1.93
C THR A 418 -13.46 3.71 1.97
N LEU A 419 -14.19 2.68 2.40
CA LEU A 419 -15.62 2.60 2.11
C LEU A 419 -16.48 3.14 3.24
N THR A 420 -16.19 2.78 4.50
CA THR A 420 -17.09 3.11 5.60
C THR A 420 -16.37 3.60 6.85
N GLY A 421 -16.88 4.70 7.43
CA GLY A 421 -16.53 5.07 8.81
C GLY A 421 -16.97 4.01 9.83
N ALA A 422 -17.98 3.20 9.50
CA ALA A 422 -18.46 2.11 10.36
C ALA A 422 -17.41 1.01 10.56
N ALA A 423 -16.59 0.69 9.56
CA ALA A 423 -15.47 -0.24 9.72
C ALA A 423 -14.42 0.32 10.70
N HIS A 424 -14.19 1.64 10.65
CA HIS A 424 -13.30 2.32 11.60
C HIS A 424 -13.85 2.27 13.03
N VAL A 425 -15.15 2.47 13.22
CA VAL A 425 -15.81 2.33 14.54
C VAL A 425 -15.67 0.90 15.08
N ALA A 426 -15.78 -0.12 14.22
CA ALA A 426 -15.74 -1.52 14.63
C ALA A 426 -14.32 -2.02 14.98
N LEU A 427 -13.31 -1.65 14.19
CA LEU A 427 -11.97 -2.25 14.25
C LEU A 427 -10.87 -1.27 14.69
N GLY A 428 -11.23 -0.01 14.94
CA GLY A 428 -10.27 1.06 15.21
C GLY A 428 -9.36 1.32 14.00
N SER A 429 -8.11 1.70 14.25
CA SER A 429 -7.15 2.06 13.18
C SER A 429 -6.03 1.02 12.99
N TYR A 430 -6.21 -0.21 13.47
CA TYR A 430 -5.16 -1.24 13.50
C TYR A 430 -5.28 -2.30 12.41
N MET A 431 -6.47 -2.51 11.85
CA MET A 431 -6.73 -3.53 10.83
C MET A 431 -7.93 -3.13 9.96
N SER A 432 -7.98 -3.68 8.75
CA SER A 432 -9.09 -3.51 7.80
C SER A 432 -10.20 -4.53 8.05
N ALA A 433 -11.41 -4.25 7.59
CA ALA A 433 -12.47 -5.26 7.56
C ALA A 433 -12.36 -6.08 6.25
N VAL A 434 -12.62 -7.38 6.32
CA VAL A 434 -12.75 -8.23 5.12
C VAL A 434 -14.10 -8.92 5.10
N PHE A 435 -14.69 -8.99 3.90
CA PHE A 435 -15.95 -9.65 3.61
C PHE A 435 -15.76 -10.56 2.39
N THR A 436 -16.52 -11.63 2.28
CA THR A 436 -16.46 -12.54 1.14
C THR A 436 -17.80 -13.25 0.95
N ASN A 437 -18.14 -13.58 -0.29
CA ASN A 437 -19.29 -14.44 -0.63
C ASN A 437 -18.89 -15.94 -0.72
N ARG A 438 -17.70 -16.27 -0.21
CA ARG A 438 -17.12 -17.62 -0.11
C ARG A 438 -16.47 -17.76 1.27
N GLU A 439 -17.17 -18.42 2.19
CA GLU A 439 -16.69 -18.60 3.56
C GLU A 439 -15.38 -19.39 3.62
N GLU A 440 -15.16 -20.29 2.66
CA GLU A 440 -13.96 -21.12 2.53
C GLU A 440 -12.68 -20.28 2.28
N LEU A 441 -12.84 -19.02 1.85
CA LEU A 441 -11.72 -18.10 1.65
C LEU A 441 -11.32 -17.34 2.91
N ILE A 442 -12.17 -17.27 3.94
CA ILE A 442 -11.98 -16.37 5.11
C ILE A 442 -10.62 -16.59 5.78
N GLU A 443 -10.30 -17.83 6.15
CA GLU A 443 -9.05 -18.14 6.84
C GLU A 443 -7.82 -17.75 6.01
N SER A 444 -7.91 -17.94 4.69
CA SER A 444 -6.84 -17.63 3.76
C SER A 444 -6.67 -16.12 3.58
N LEU A 445 -7.77 -15.38 3.47
CA LEU A 445 -7.75 -13.91 3.41
C LEU A 445 -7.16 -13.30 4.69
N VAL A 446 -7.47 -13.90 5.85
CA VAL A 446 -6.86 -13.51 7.13
C VAL A 446 -5.37 -13.87 7.17
N ALA A 447 -4.98 -15.04 6.65
CA ALA A 447 -3.58 -15.46 6.58
C ALA A 447 -2.75 -14.52 5.69
N VAL A 448 -3.27 -14.12 4.52
CA VAL A 448 -2.68 -13.10 3.65
C VAL A 448 -2.44 -11.79 4.41
N GLY A 449 -3.40 -11.35 5.22
CA GLY A 449 -3.25 -10.15 6.06
C GLY A 449 -2.14 -10.30 7.11
N LYS A 450 -2.03 -11.47 7.75
CA LYS A 450 -0.97 -11.76 8.72
C LYS A 450 0.42 -11.80 8.08
N GLN A 451 0.56 -12.43 6.93
CA GLN A 451 1.82 -12.59 6.20
C GLN A 451 2.33 -11.29 5.55
N SER A 452 1.41 -10.44 5.08
CA SER A 452 1.72 -9.13 4.48
C SER A 452 1.93 -8.02 5.52
N GLY A 453 1.36 -8.17 6.72
CA GLY A 453 1.32 -7.12 7.74
C GLY A 453 0.27 -6.03 7.47
N ASP A 454 -0.57 -6.20 6.44
CA ASP A 454 -1.81 -5.46 6.22
C ASP A 454 -2.96 -6.28 6.82
N TYR A 455 -3.09 -6.25 8.15
CA TYR A 455 -4.02 -7.11 8.89
C TYR A 455 -5.48 -6.83 8.50
N VAL A 456 -6.26 -7.92 8.40
CA VAL A 456 -7.70 -7.88 8.15
C VAL A 456 -8.45 -8.69 9.20
N TRP A 457 -9.72 -8.35 9.44
CA TRP A 457 -10.63 -9.13 10.29
C TRP A 457 -11.96 -9.38 9.58
N PRO A 458 -12.48 -10.62 9.58
CA PRO A 458 -13.71 -10.93 8.88
C PRO A 458 -14.92 -10.35 9.61
N LEU A 459 -15.83 -9.76 8.85
CA LEU A 459 -17.17 -9.36 9.29
C LEU A 459 -18.23 -10.15 8.50
N PRO A 460 -19.42 -10.39 9.09
CA PRO A 460 -20.42 -11.26 8.48
C PRO A 460 -21.05 -10.65 7.23
N LEU A 461 -21.59 -11.51 6.37
CA LEU A 461 -22.28 -11.13 5.14
C LEU A 461 -23.56 -11.96 4.92
N TRP A 462 -24.35 -12.13 5.97
CA TRP A 462 -25.58 -12.93 5.92
C TRP A 462 -26.70 -12.27 5.12
N ASP A 463 -27.67 -13.06 4.65
CA ASP A 463 -28.72 -12.59 3.74
C ASP A 463 -29.73 -11.64 4.38
N GLU A 464 -29.88 -11.66 5.70
CA GLU A 464 -30.75 -10.75 6.44
C GLU A 464 -30.39 -9.29 6.20
N TYR A 465 -29.10 -8.98 6.04
CA TYR A 465 -28.61 -7.63 5.76
C TYR A 465 -29.04 -7.11 4.39
N LEU A 466 -29.40 -7.99 3.44
CA LEU A 466 -29.91 -7.56 2.13
C LEU A 466 -31.25 -6.86 2.26
N ALA A 467 -32.10 -7.29 3.20
CA ALA A 467 -33.42 -6.69 3.41
C ALA A 467 -33.34 -5.22 3.84
N ASP A 468 -32.24 -4.81 4.48
CA ASP A 468 -32.05 -3.44 4.96
C ASP A 468 -31.66 -2.47 3.83
N ILE A 469 -31.15 -2.98 2.71
CA ILE A 469 -30.68 -2.20 1.56
C ILE A 469 -31.54 -2.40 0.31
N LYS A 470 -32.71 -3.06 0.40
CA LYS A 470 -33.66 -3.14 -0.72
C LYS A 470 -34.28 -1.78 -0.99
N GLY A 471 -34.22 -1.29 -2.23
CA GLY A 471 -34.80 0.02 -2.57
C GLY A 471 -36.31 0.05 -2.42
N THR A 472 -36.86 1.25 -2.22
CA THR A 472 -38.30 1.51 -2.27
C THR A 472 -38.74 1.76 -3.72
N PHE A 473 -37.94 2.53 -4.46
CA PHE A 473 -38.21 2.87 -5.86
C PHE A 473 -37.18 2.30 -6.83
N GLY A 474 -36.01 1.87 -6.33
CA GLY A 474 -35.01 1.12 -7.06
C GLY A 474 -34.90 -0.34 -6.61
N ASP A 475 -34.00 -1.10 -7.23
CA ASP A 475 -33.71 -2.47 -6.80
C ASP A 475 -32.95 -2.47 -5.44
N LEU A 476 -32.05 -1.50 -5.27
CA LEU A 476 -31.19 -1.37 -4.08
C LEU A 476 -31.09 0.09 -3.65
N ALA A 477 -31.17 0.35 -2.35
CA ALA A 477 -30.75 1.59 -1.73
C ALA A 477 -29.24 1.56 -1.47
N ASN A 478 -28.55 2.69 -1.67
CA ASN A 478 -27.10 2.74 -1.44
C ASN A 478 -26.70 2.81 0.04
N ILE A 479 -27.65 2.83 0.98
CA ILE A 479 -27.41 2.71 2.43
C ILE A 479 -28.47 1.80 3.07
N GLY A 480 -28.21 1.35 4.30
CA GLY A 480 -29.25 0.74 5.14
C GLY A 480 -30.34 1.76 5.49
N GLN A 481 -31.61 1.34 5.40
CA GLN A 481 -32.76 2.25 5.56
C GLN A 481 -33.40 2.24 6.96
N LYS A 482 -33.19 1.19 7.76
CA LYS A 482 -33.88 1.03 9.04
C LYS A 482 -33.24 1.84 10.17
N ASP A 483 -31.92 1.73 10.30
CA ASP A 483 -31.13 2.43 11.31
C ASP A 483 -29.68 2.58 10.85
N ARG A 484 -28.86 3.23 11.68
CA ARG A 484 -27.45 3.54 11.38
C ARG A 484 -26.48 2.38 11.63
N TYR A 485 -26.92 1.27 12.22
CA TYR A 485 -26.05 0.18 12.66
C TYR A 485 -25.75 -0.76 11.50
N GLY A 486 -24.59 -1.42 11.54
CA GLY A 486 -24.21 -2.37 10.48
C GLY A 486 -23.73 -1.72 9.18
N GLY A 487 -23.45 -0.41 9.16
CA GLY A 487 -23.12 0.32 7.92
C GLY A 487 -21.95 -0.25 7.10
N ALA A 488 -20.97 -0.90 7.74
CA ALA A 488 -19.89 -1.62 7.06
C ALA A 488 -20.42 -2.85 6.30
N ILE A 489 -21.27 -3.64 6.97
CA ILE A 489 -21.91 -4.83 6.41
C ILE A 489 -22.87 -4.43 5.28
N HIS A 490 -23.69 -3.38 5.46
CA HIS A 490 -24.57 -2.87 4.40
C HIS A 490 -23.78 -2.41 3.17
N GLY A 491 -22.62 -1.79 3.36
CA GLY A 491 -21.72 -1.42 2.26
C GLY A 491 -21.20 -2.64 1.49
N ALA A 492 -20.69 -3.64 2.19
CA ALA A 492 -20.23 -4.89 1.58
C ALA A 492 -21.39 -5.67 0.91
N LYS A 493 -22.54 -5.77 1.57
CA LYS A 493 -23.73 -6.46 1.04
C LYS A 493 -24.28 -5.76 -0.21
N PHE A 494 -24.17 -4.44 -0.31
CA PHE A 494 -24.46 -3.70 -1.54
C PHE A 494 -23.52 -4.11 -2.68
N LEU A 495 -22.19 -4.15 -2.43
CA LEU A 495 -21.19 -4.53 -3.44
C LEU A 495 -21.38 -5.96 -3.94
N GLU A 496 -21.72 -6.90 -3.05
CA GLU A 496 -22.00 -8.30 -3.38
C GLU A 496 -23.06 -8.44 -4.49
N GLN A 497 -24.01 -7.49 -4.57
CA GLN A 497 -25.06 -7.53 -5.58
C GLN A 497 -24.57 -7.32 -7.01
N PHE A 498 -23.31 -6.94 -7.22
CA PHE A 498 -22.75 -6.62 -8.53
C PHE A 498 -21.67 -7.60 -9.01
N VAL A 499 -21.46 -8.69 -8.27
CA VAL A 499 -20.50 -9.75 -8.63
C VAL A 499 -21.16 -11.06 -9.08
N GLU A 500 -22.50 -11.10 -9.13
CA GLU A 500 -23.27 -12.31 -9.45
C GLU A 500 -22.78 -13.52 -8.64
N ASN A 501 -22.36 -14.60 -9.31
CA ASN A 501 -21.83 -15.80 -8.68
C ASN A 501 -20.29 -15.84 -8.66
N ALA A 502 -19.60 -14.79 -9.09
CA ALA A 502 -18.14 -14.78 -9.09
C ALA A 502 -17.60 -14.84 -7.64
N PRO A 503 -16.54 -15.63 -7.36
CA PRO A 503 -15.86 -15.57 -6.08
C PRO A 503 -15.34 -14.15 -5.84
N TRP A 504 -15.70 -13.58 -4.69
CA TRP A 504 -15.44 -12.17 -4.41
C TRP A 504 -15.12 -11.94 -2.94
N ALA A 505 -14.19 -11.01 -2.71
CA ALA A 505 -13.92 -10.44 -1.41
C ALA A 505 -13.85 -8.91 -1.47
N HIS A 506 -14.30 -8.26 -0.40
CA HIS A 506 -14.15 -6.82 -0.19
C HIS A 506 -13.27 -6.56 1.02
N VAL A 507 -12.29 -5.66 0.86
CA VAL A 507 -11.41 -5.20 1.92
C VAL A 507 -11.69 -3.71 2.17
N ASP A 508 -12.40 -3.41 3.26
CA ASP A 508 -12.63 -2.02 3.70
C ASP A 508 -11.36 -1.53 4.41
N ILE A 509 -10.61 -0.69 3.69
CA ILE A 509 -9.35 -0.11 4.14
C ILE A 509 -9.53 1.27 4.80
N ALA A 510 -10.76 1.75 5.01
CA ALA A 510 -11.00 3.02 5.73
C ALA A 510 -10.33 3.07 7.13
N PRO A 511 -10.35 2.00 7.95
CA PRO A 511 -9.55 1.91 9.19
C PRO A 511 -8.06 2.22 9.04
N ARG A 512 -7.52 1.95 7.85
CA ARG A 512 -6.09 1.93 7.53
C ARG A 512 -5.72 2.91 6.43
N MET A 513 -6.56 3.91 6.19
CA MET A 513 -6.29 4.98 5.23
C MET A 513 -5.01 5.74 5.62
N THR A 514 -4.89 6.10 6.90
CA THR A 514 -3.74 6.84 7.45
C THR A 514 -2.83 5.94 8.30
N ALA A 515 -1.54 6.29 8.35
CA ALA A 515 -0.57 5.62 9.20
C ALA A 515 -0.85 5.92 10.68
N HIS A 516 -0.76 4.89 11.52
CA HIS A 516 -0.95 5.04 12.96
C HIS A 516 0.36 5.46 13.65
N ASP A 517 0.30 6.32 14.67
CA ASP A 517 1.51 6.90 15.29
C ASP A 517 2.48 5.84 15.86
N GLN A 518 1.95 4.72 16.36
CA GLN A 518 2.77 3.60 16.88
C GLN A 518 3.52 2.82 15.79
N GLU A 519 3.31 3.14 14.51
CA GLU A 519 3.94 2.45 13.40
C GLU A 519 5.28 3.05 12.97
N PHE A 520 5.66 4.23 13.47
CA PHE A 520 6.91 4.92 13.11
C PHE A 520 7.04 5.21 11.60
N LEU A 521 5.91 5.51 10.95
CA LEU A 521 5.83 5.93 9.55
C LEU A 521 5.50 7.42 9.48
N ALA A 522 5.83 8.08 8.36
CA ALA A 522 5.37 9.45 8.13
C ALA A 522 3.84 9.56 8.15
N LYS A 523 3.33 10.68 8.65
CA LYS A 523 1.90 11.01 8.71
C LYS A 523 1.26 11.02 7.31
N GLY A 524 -0.06 10.89 7.27
CA GLY A 524 -0.84 10.77 6.03
C GLY A 524 -1.05 9.30 5.66
N ALA A 525 -1.17 9.01 4.36
CA ALA A 525 -1.52 7.70 3.84
C ALA A 525 -0.60 6.58 4.36
N ALA A 526 -1.20 5.44 4.74
CA ALA A 526 -0.47 4.25 5.16
C ALA A 526 0.07 3.42 3.98
N GLY A 527 -0.59 3.50 2.82
CA GLY A 527 -0.31 2.64 1.66
C GLY A 527 -0.82 1.20 1.81
N THR A 528 -1.79 0.99 2.71
CA THR A 528 -2.44 -0.31 2.95
C THR A 528 -3.09 -0.86 1.69
N GLY A 529 -2.94 -2.16 1.48
CA GLY A 529 -3.49 -2.89 0.34
C GLY A 529 -2.40 -3.35 -0.62
N VAL A 530 -1.32 -2.58 -0.81
CA VAL A 530 -0.22 -2.98 -1.73
C VAL A 530 0.43 -4.28 -1.28
N ARG A 531 0.75 -4.42 0.02
CA ARG A 531 1.41 -5.62 0.56
C ARG A 531 0.44 -6.80 0.55
N TYR A 532 -0.81 -6.54 0.93
CA TYR A 532 -1.89 -7.53 0.87
C TYR A 532 -2.05 -8.09 -0.55
N ILE A 533 -2.10 -7.23 -1.58
CA ILE A 533 -2.25 -7.62 -2.99
C ILE A 533 -1.08 -8.50 -3.46
N VAL A 534 0.15 -8.16 -3.07
CA VAL A 534 1.33 -8.97 -3.44
C VAL A 534 1.24 -10.36 -2.82
N GLU A 535 0.88 -10.45 -1.55
CA GLU A 535 0.78 -11.74 -0.85
C GLU A 535 -0.42 -12.56 -1.36
N LEU A 536 -1.57 -11.92 -1.59
CA LEU A 536 -2.73 -12.52 -2.25
C LEU A 536 -2.36 -13.12 -3.62
N ALA A 537 -1.55 -12.41 -4.41
CA ALA A 537 -1.13 -12.88 -5.72
C ALA A 537 -0.18 -14.09 -5.67
N LYS A 538 0.62 -14.25 -4.60
CA LYS A 538 1.43 -15.45 -4.38
C LYS A 538 0.56 -16.64 -4.01
N GLU A 539 -0.44 -16.43 -3.16
CA GLU A 539 -1.37 -17.46 -2.67
C GLU A 539 -2.51 -17.77 -3.65
N TYR A 540 -2.65 -16.99 -4.72
CA TYR A 540 -3.83 -17.03 -5.61
C TYR A 540 -4.14 -18.41 -6.19
N GLN A 541 -3.12 -19.19 -6.57
CA GLN A 541 -3.36 -20.53 -7.14
C GLN A 541 -3.96 -21.48 -6.10
N GLU A 542 -3.48 -21.40 -4.86
CA GLU A 542 -4.01 -22.20 -3.77
C GLU A 542 -5.43 -21.78 -3.41
N LEU A 543 -5.67 -20.47 -3.31
CA LEU A 543 -6.98 -19.88 -3.07
C LEU A 543 -8.02 -20.35 -4.10
N VAL A 544 -7.70 -20.26 -5.38
CA VAL A 544 -8.64 -20.64 -6.45
C VAL A 544 -8.79 -22.16 -6.58
N SER A 545 -7.82 -22.96 -6.13
CA SER A 545 -7.98 -24.42 -6.11
C SER A 545 -9.02 -24.92 -5.10
N ARG A 546 -9.41 -24.07 -4.14
CA ARG A 546 -10.43 -24.36 -3.13
C ARG A 546 -11.85 -23.92 -3.56
N LEU A 547 -11.97 -23.24 -4.70
CA LEU A 547 -13.22 -22.74 -5.29
C LEU A 547 -13.64 -23.61 -6.48
#